data_AF-A0A7Y7ZZ05-F1
#
_entry.id   AF-A0A7Y7ZZ05-F1
#
_cell.length_a   1.000
_cell.length_b   1.000
_cell.length_c   1.000
_cell.angle_alpha   90.00
_cell.angle_beta   90.00
_cell.angle_gamma   90.00
#
_symmetry.space_group_name_H-M   'P 1'
#
loop_
_entity.id
_entity.type
_entity.pdbx_description
1 polymer ?
#
loop_
_entity_poly.entity_id
_entity_poly.type
_entity_poly.pdbx_seq_one_letter_code
_entity_poly.pdbx_strand_id
1 'polypeptide(L)'
;MSIQALRTSPELCEAFRVGNFIDRHREFKASTPTKIYSATKFVSGMGAAIALLVGTGGALTPSYVMERDVRGYKLHDFGYQQKQFAEATVRTQVHSSNDDLAFVRSIFKPSVTELASIFGVSRQTIYNWQANQPIAEQNEKLVVQLALAAVAVHAAELDVTPSVLRRKLPGGKTLMESVRDGIPGSDAAFSLIEMIQDEARQRQTVTNRLAGRGMPAVDVTEIGKSYYNEKS
;
A
#
# COMPACT_ATOMS: atom_id res chain seq x y z
N MET A 1 -34.82 -19.47 -47.29
CA MET A 1 -35.24 -18.12 -47.72
C MET A 1 -35.23 -17.25 -46.48
N SER A 2 -34.12 -16.69 -46.00
CA SER A 2 -33.07 -15.88 -46.67
C SER A 2 -33.65 -14.62 -47.31
N ILE A 3 -33.39 -13.46 -46.70
CA ILE A 3 -32.59 -12.29 -47.14
C ILE A 3 -32.54 -11.40 -45.88
N GLN A 4 -31.46 -11.23 -45.11
CA GLN A 4 -30.07 -10.84 -45.39
C GLN A 4 -29.87 -9.35 -45.74
N ALA A 5 -29.35 -8.65 -44.73
CA ALA A 5 -28.28 -7.66 -44.74
C ALA A 5 -28.43 -6.33 -45.51
N LEU A 6 -28.26 -5.25 -44.74
CA LEU A 6 -27.44 -4.05 -44.99
C LEU A 6 -27.48 -3.26 -43.65
N ARG A 7 -26.42 -2.75 -43.04
CA ARG A 7 -24.97 -2.79 -43.23
C ARG A 7 -24.38 -2.05 -42.02
N THR A 8 -23.28 -2.58 -41.47
CA THR A 8 -22.11 -1.84 -40.94
C THR A 8 -22.30 -0.69 -39.95
N SER A 9 -21.89 -0.90 -38.69
CA SER A 9 -20.91 0.02 -38.06
C SER A 9 -20.03 -0.73 -37.04
N PRO A 10 -18.69 -0.77 -37.24
CA PRO A 10 -17.72 -1.40 -36.35
C PRO A 10 -17.02 -0.33 -35.49
N GLU A 11 -17.45 -0.11 -34.23
CA GLU A 11 -16.83 0.88 -33.33
C GLU A 11 -16.73 0.38 -31.87
N LEU A 12 -16.55 -0.94 -31.67
CA LEU A 12 -16.31 -1.51 -30.33
C LEU A 12 -15.01 -2.30 -30.25
N CYS A 13 -14.00 -1.91 -31.05
CA CYS A 13 -12.70 -2.56 -31.02
C CYS A 13 -11.55 -1.63 -31.43
N GLU A 14 -11.36 -0.49 -30.76
CA GLU A 14 -10.04 0.19 -30.66
C GLU A 14 -10.15 1.47 -29.80
N ALA A 15 -9.75 1.42 -28.53
CA ALA A 15 -9.19 2.57 -27.78
C ALA A 15 -8.94 2.20 -26.30
N PHE A 16 -8.01 1.27 -26.03
CA PHE A 16 -7.38 1.17 -24.70
C PHE A 16 -5.85 1.06 -24.80
N ARG A 17 -5.28 1.92 -25.65
CA ARG A 17 -3.85 2.21 -25.67
C ARG A 17 -3.67 3.64 -26.15
N VAL A 18 -2.59 4.25 -25.64
CA VAL A 18 -2.11 5.63 -25.82
C VAL A 18 -2.66 6.57 -24.73
N GLY A 19 -1.85 7.20 -23.90
CA GLY A 19 -0.39 7.32 -23.88
C GLY A 19 0.00 8.47 -22.96
N ASN A 20 1.23 8.39 -22.45
CA ASN A 20 2.09 9.46 -21.97
C ASN A 20 1.48 10.87 -21.95
N PHE A 21 1.12 11.34 -20.76
CA PHE A 21 0.83 12.74 -20.51
C PHE A 21 2.06 13.43 -19.90
N ILE A 22 2.92 13.88 -20.83
CA ILE A 22 3.55 15.19 -20.85
C ILE A 22 4.56 15.55 -19.73
N ASP A 23 5.83 15.42 -20.10
CA ASP A 23 6.89 16.39 -19.87
C ASP A 23 6.45 17.80 -20.32
N ARG A 24 6.38 18.77 -19.40
CA ARG A 24 6.32 20.20 -19.76
C ARG A 24 7.05 21.06 -18.72
N HIS A 25 8.24 21.51 -19.11
CA HIS A 25 8.88 22.81 -18.85
C HIS A 25 8.89 23.35 -17.40
N ARG A 26 10.09 23.41 -16.78
CA ARG A 26 11.06 24.52 -16.84
C ARG A 26 10.72 25.66 -15.87
N GLU A 27 11.70 25.98 -15.04
CA GLU A 27 11.88 27.20 -14.22
C GLU A 27 10.92 27.41 -13.05
N PHE A 28 11.32 26.92 -11.87
CA PHE A 28 10.93 27.58 -10.61
C PHE A 28 12.15 28.26 -10.00
N LYS A 29 12.14 29.60 -10.13
CA LYS A 29 13.10 30.52 -9.52
C LYS A 29 13.06 30.39 -8.00
N ALA A 30 14.24 30.64 -7.41
CA ALA A 30 14.47 30.76 -5.99
C ALA A 30 13.39 31.57 -5.26
N SER A 31 12.92 31.02 -4.14
CA SER A 31 12.38 31.82 -3.04
C SER A 31 12.80 31.19 -1.72
N THR A 32 13.75 31.86 -1.06
CA THR A 32 14.02 31.71 0.36
C THR A 32 12.81 32.14 1.17
N PRO A 33 12.55 31.46 2.30
CA PRO A 33 12.03 32.17 3.46
C PRO A 33 13.05 32.12 4.61
N THR A 34 13.68 33.26 4.84
CA THR A 34 14.26 33.64 6.13
C THR A 34 13.16 33.69 7.18
N LYS A 35 13.26 32.87 8.24
CA LYS A 35 12.83 33.28 9.58
C LYS A 35 13.88 32.90 10.61
N ILE A 36 14.50 33.97 11.07
CA ILE A 36 15.47 34.09 12.15
C ILE A 36 14.76 33.74 13.46
N TYR A 37 15.27 32.74 14.18
CA TYR A 37 15.01 32.59 15.60
C TYR A 37 16.31 32.88 16.35
N SER A 38 16.32 34.08 16.92
CA SER A 38 17.27 34.56 17.92
C SER A 38 17.10 33.75 19.20
N ALA A 39 18.18 33.19 19.73
CA ALA A 39 18.31 32.88 21.14
C ALA A 39 19.76 33.04 21.58
N THR A 40 19.91 33.86 22.60
CA THR A 40 21.12 34.51 23.10
C THR A 40 22.04 33.56 23.89
N LYS A 41 23.32 33.92 23.91
CA LYS A 41 24.46 33.27 24.57
C LYS A 41 24.31 33.09 26.09
N PHE A 42 24.93 32.04 26.65
CA PHE A 42 25.50 32.07 28.00
C PHE A 42 26.82 31.24 28.08
N VAL A 43 27.92 31.96 28.37
CA VAL A 43 29.04 31.67 29.30
C VAL A 43 29.72 30.28 29.21
N SER A 44 30.93 30.15 28.64
CA SER A 44 32.27 30.31 29.26
C SER A 44 32.57 29.39 30.45
N GLY A 45 33.52 28.46 30.29
CA GLY A 45 34.08 27.68 31.40
C GLY A 45 34.97 26.52 30.95
N MET A 46 36.28 26.70 31.09
CA MET A 46 37.36 25.72 30.89
C MET A 46 37.22 24.53 31.87
N GLY A 47 37.43 23.30 31.40
CA GLY A 47 37.55 22.13 32.29
C GLY A 47 37.65 20.81 31.53
N ALA A 48 38.88 20.39 31.21
CA ALA A 48 39.15 19.05 30.72
C ALA A 48 39.08 18.03 31.87
N ALA A 49 38.24 17.00 31.74
CA ALA A 49 38.37 15.75 32.48
C ALA A 49 37.81 14.59 31.63
N ILE A 50 38.67 13.62 31.36
CA ILE A 50 38.45 12.45 30.51
C ILE A 50 37.52 11.45 31.24
N ALA A 51 36.49 10.96 30.56
CA ALA A 51 35.78 9.74 30.93
C ALA A 51 35.55 8.88 29.68
N LEU A 52 36.28 7.76 29.60
CA LEU A 52 36.06 6.66 28.67
C LEU A 52 34.66 6.09 28.89
N LEU A 53 33.71 6.45 28.04
CA LEU A 53 32.39 5.84 28.04
C LEU A 53 31.76 5.95 26.64
N VAL A 54 31.28 4.80 26.16
CA VAL A 54 30.40 4.62 25.00
C VAL A 54 31.11 4.51 23.65
N GLY A 55 30.80 3.44 22.92
CA GLY A 55 31.31 3.17 21.58
C GLY A 55 31.06 4.34 20.63
N THR A 56 31.93 4.48 19.63
CA THR A 56 31.88 5.53 18.61
C THR A 56 30.72 5.29 17.64
N GLY A 57 29.48 5.32 18.13
CA GLY A 57 28.32 5.60 17.30
C GLY A 57 28.33 7.09 16.99
N GLY A 58 29.19 7.49 16.04
CA GLY A 58 29.26 8.87 15.59
C GLY A 58 27.87 9.37 15.22
N ALA A 59 27.47 10.52 15.78
CA ALA A 59 26.22 11.15 15.39
C ALA A 59 26.28 11.44 13.88
N LEU A 60 25.30 10.93 13.12
CA LEU A 60 25.10 11.27 11.73
C LEU A 60 24.56 12.70 11.64
N THR A 61 25.42 13.68 11.85
CA THR A 61 25.09 15.07 11.57
C THR A 61 25.13 15.29 10.05
N PRO A 62 24.24 16.13 9.48
CA PRO A 62 24.24 16.39 8.03
C PRO A 62 25.61 16.86 7.50
N SER A 63 26.33 17.64 8.29
CA SER A 63 27.69 18.09 7.99
C SER A 63 28.71 16.95 7.95
N TYR A 64 28.60 15.98 8.87
CA TYR A 64 29.47 14.79 8.89
C TYR A 64 29.25 13.89 7.66
N VAL A 65 28.00 13.74 7.21
CA VAL A 65 27.66 12.97 6.00
C VAL A 65 28.19 13.66 4.74
N MET A 66 28.06 14.99 4.65
CA MET A 66 28.57 15.77 3.51
C MET A 66 30.10 15.75 3.42
N GLU A 67 30.81 15.87 4.54
CA GLU A 67 32.28 15.88 4.54
C GLU A 67 32.87 14.51 4.18
N ARG A 68 32.15 13.42 4.48
CA ARG A 68 32.61 12.05 4.22
C ARG A 68 32.38 11.61 2.78
N ASP A 69 31.35 12.11 2.12
CA ASP A 69 31.06 11.83 0.70
C ASP A 69 32.22 12.30 -0.22
N VAL A 70 32.88 13.41 0.15
CA VAL A 70 34.05 13.94 -0.56
C VAL A 70 35.29 13.05 -0.42
N ARG A 71 35.37 12.21 0.62
CA ARG A 71 36.54 11.35 0.91
C ARG A 71 36.44 9.93 0.33
N GLY A 72 35.51 9.69 -0.60
CA GLY A 72 35.47 8.48 -1.43
C GLY A 72 34.75 7.26 -0.83
N TYR A 73 34.19 7.38 0.38
CA TYR A 73 33.30 6.36 0.94
C TYR A 73 31.85 6.75 0.69
N LYS A 74 31.34 6.39 -0.49
CA LYS A 74 29.92 6.58 -0.82
C LYS A 74 29.09 5.71 0.12
N LEU A 75 28.22 6.33 0.92
CA LEU A 75 27.24 5.57 1.68
C LEU A 75 26.31 4.88 0.68
N HIS A 76 26.24 3.56 0.70
CA HIS A 76 25.19 2.86 -0.04
C HIS A 76 23.87 3.23 0.60
N ASP A 77 23.13 4.09 -0.08
CA ASP A 77 21.73 4.32 0.22
C ASP A 77 21.02 2.99 -0.07
N PHE A 78 20.80 2.19 0.97
CA PHE A 78 19.77 1.18 0.91
C PHE A 78 18.47 1.98 0.86
N GLY A 79 18.04 2.28 -0.36
CA GLY A 79 16.79 2.94 -0.62
C GLY A 79 15.67 2.09 -0.05
N TYR A 80 15.39 2.28 1.25
CA TYR A 80 14.03 2.20 1.71
C TYR A 80 13.31 3.17 0.82
N GLN A 81 12.57 2.66 -0.15
CA GLN A 81 11.55 3.41 -0.83
C GLN A 81 10.60 3.89 0.27
N GLN A 82 10.94 5.00 0.90
CA GLN A 82 9.98 5.88 1.53
C GLN A 82 9.19 6.37 0.33
N LYS A 83 8.20 5.55 -0.07
CA LYS A 83 7.24 5.91 -1.10
C LYS A 83 6.69 7.23 -0.62
N GLN A 84 7.10 8.29 -1.30
CA GLN A 84 6.42 9.56 -1.25
C GLN A 84 5.05 9.25 -1.82
N PHE A 85 4.16 8.75 -0.97
CA PHE A 85 2.75 8.91 -1.18
C PHE A 85 2.62 10.42 -1.32
N ALA A 86 2.37 10.88 -2.56
CA ALA A 86 1.96 12.24 -2.78
C ALA A 86 0.98 12.55 -1.65
N GLU A 87 1.19 13.65 -0.94
CA GLU A 87 0.22 14.19 -0.01
C GLU A 87 -1.03 14.55 -0.83
N ALA A 88 -1.76 13.54 -1.32
CA ALA A 88 -3.18 13.56 -1.40
C ALA A 88 -3.56 13.87 0.03
N THR A 89 -3.76 15.17 0.27
CA THR A 89 -4.43 15.70 1.42
C THR A 89 -5.79 15.05 1.38
N VAL A 90 -5.86 13.83 1.91
CA VAL A 90 -7.07 13.25 2.46
C VAL A 90 -7.41 14.26 3.52
N ARG A 91 -8.21 15.26 3.12
CA ARG A 91 -8.81 16.18 4.07
C ARG A 91 -9.52 15.25 5.03
N THR A 92 -8.95 15.13 6.23
CA THR A 92 -9.55 14.37 7.32
C THR A 92 -10.85 15.11 7.61
N GLN A 93 -11.89 14.74 6.88
CA GLN A 93 -13.23 15.10 7.29
C GLN A 93 -13.33 14.52 8.70
N VAL A 94 -13.71 15.37 9.65
CA VAL A 94 -13.95 14.94 11.02
C VAL A 94 -15.25 14.16 10.96
N HIS A 95 -15.15 12.84 10.81
CA HIS A 95 -16.28 11.92 10.87
C HIS A 95 -16.54 11.57 12.33
N SER A 96 -17.79 11.31 12.69
CA SER A 96 -18.07 10.66 13.97
C SER A 96 -17.56 9.22 13.92
N SER A 97 -17.13 8.65 15.05
CA SER A 97 -16.74 7.23 15.14
C SER A 97 -17.82 6.28 14.58
N ASN A 98 -19.10 6.64 14.68
CA ASN A 98 -20.20 5.88 14.08
C ASN A 98 -20.25 6.00 12.55
N ASP A 99 -19.96 7.19 12.01
CA ASP A 99 -19.88 7.42 10.56
C ASP A 99 -18.70 6.66 9.96
N ASP A 100 -17.55 6.69 10.64
CA ASP A 100 -16.37 5.91 10.27
C ASP A 100 -16.67 4.41 10.23
N LEU A 101 -17.38 3.90 11.24
CA LEU A 101 -17.80 2.49 11.26
C LEU A 101 -18.77 2.16 10.11
N ALA A 102 -19.70 3.05 9.80
CA ALA A 102 -20.61 2.89 8.66
C ALA A 102 -19.85 2.89 7.33
N PHE A 103 -18.86 3.77 7.19
CA PHE A 103 -17.99 3.86 6.02
C PHE A 103 -17.13 2.59 5.85
N VAL A 104 -16.48 2.13 6.92
CA VAL A 104 -15.74 0.85 6.91
C VAL A 104 -16.64 -0.30 6.44
N ARG A 105 -17.89 -0.33 6.88
CA ARG A 105 -18.85 -1.36 6.46
C ARG A 105 -19.29 -1.25 5.02
N SER A 106 -19.41 -0.05 4.46
CA SER A 106 -19.80 0.12 3.06
C SER A 106 -18.70 -0.35 2.10
N ILE A 107 -17.44 -0.09 2.45
CA ILE A 107 -16.27 -0.46 1.63
C ILE A 107 -15.90 -1.93 1.81
N PHE A 108 -15.70 -2.38 3.04
CA PHE A 108 -15.16 -3.72 3.30
C PHE A 108 -16.23 -4.81 3.45
N LYS A 109 -17.48 -4.42 3.71
CA LYS A 109 -18.62 -5.34 3.92
C LYS A 109 -18.33 -6.51 4.89
N PRO A 110 -17.63 -6.30 6.02
CA PRO A 110 -17.38 -7.37 6.97
C PRO A 110 -18.68 -7.82 7.64
N SER A 111 -18.71 -9.09 8.04
CA SER A 111 -19.84 -9.59 8.85
C SER A 111 -19.81 -8.98 10.26
N VAL A 112 -20.98 -8.90 10.92
CA VAL A 112 -21.05 -8.43 12.32
C VAL A 112 -20.20 -9.30 13.25
N THR A 113 -20.13 -10.60 12.99
CA THR A 113 -19.29 -11.55 13.74
C THR A 113 -17.80 -11.23 13.58
N GLU A 114 -17.38 -10.89 12.37
CA GLU A 114 -15.99 -10.56 12.06
C GLU A 114 -15.58 -9.24 12.72
N LEU A 115 -16.43 -8.21 12.65
CA LEU A 115 -16.22 -6.95 13.37
C LEU A 115 -16.10 -7.19 14.88
N ALA A 116 -17.04 -7.93 15.47
CA ALA A 116 -17.01 -8.27 16.89
C ALA A 116 -15.69 -8.95 17.28
N SER A 117 -15.19 -9.87 16.44
CA SER A 117 -13.90 -10.55 16.66
C SER A 117 -12.69 -9.62 16.52
N ILE A 118 -12.72 -8.64 15.63
CA ILE A 118 -11.63 -7.67 15.44
C ILE A 118 -11.56 -6.69 16.60
N PHE A 119 -12.72 -6.18 17.04
CA PHE A 119 -12.81 -5.25 18.17
C PHE A 119 -12.75 -5.93 19.54
N GLY A 120 -12.82 -7.26 19.62
CA GLY A 120 -12.86 -7.99 20.89
C GLY A 120 -14.12 -7.69 21.72
N VAL A 121 -15.23 -7.38 21.07
CA VAL A 121 -16.51 -7.03 21.72
C VAL A 121 -17.62 -8.04 21.37
N SER A 122 -18.76 -7.95 22.05
CA SER A 122 -19.93 -8.76 21.71
C SER A 122 -20.59 -8.28 20.41
N ARG A 123 -21.31 -9.17 19.71
CA ARG A 123 -22.13 -8.79 18.54
C ARG A 123 -23.18 -7.74 18.91
N GLN A 124 -23.74 -7.81 20.12
CA GLN A 124 -24.71 -6.82 20.61
C GLN A 124 -24.10 -5.42 20.70
N THR A 125 -22.84 -5.33 21.14
CA THR A 125 -22.10 -4.07 21.17
C THR A 125 -21.97 -3.46 19.77
N ILE A 126 -21.71 -4.29 18.75
CA ILE A 126 -21.67 -3.82 17.36
C ILE A 126 -23.04 -3.32 16.89
N TYR A 127 -24.15 -4.00 17.22
CA TYR A 127 -25.50 -3.50 16.90
C TYR A 127 -25.82 -2.18 17.60
N ASN A 128 -25.38 -2.02 18.86
CA ASN A 128 -25.55 -0.79 19.61
C ASN A 128 -24.82 0.39 18.95
N TRP A 129 -23.58 0.19 18.50
CA TRP A 129 -22.83 1.22 17.75
C TRP A 129 -23.50 1.55 16.42
N GLN A 130 -24.07 0.55 15.73
CA GLN A 130 -24.86 0.79 14.51
C GLN A 130 -26.14 1.60 14.78
N ALA A 131 -26.67 1.56 16.01
CA ALA A 131 -27.78 2.38 16.47
C ALA A 131 -27.33 3.76 17.01
N ASN A 132 -26.10 4.20 16.68
CA ASN A 132 -25.48 5.44 17.13
C ASN A 132 -25.22 5.57 18.64
N GLN A 133 -25.16 4.45 19.37
CA GLN A 133 -24.67 4.50 20.74
C GLN A 133 -23.16 4.83 20.77
N PRO A 134 -22.68 5.47 21.85
CA PRO A 134 -21.28 5.87 21.94
C PRO A 134 -20.34 4.66 21.90
N ILE A 135 -19.25 4.81 21.15
CA ILE A 135 -18.16 3.85 21.08
C ILE A 135 -17.18 4.14 22.23
N ALA A 136 -16.69 3.10 22.90
CA ALA A 136 -15.69 3.27 23.94
C ALA A 136 -14.38 3.79 23.35
N GLU A 137 -13.71 4.73 24.04
CA GLU A 137 -12.49 5.42 23.57
C GLU A 137 -11.40 4.45 23.05
N GLN A 138 -11.23 3.31 23.71
CA GLN A 138 -10.28 2.27 23.30
C GLN A 138 -10.53 1.74 21.87
N ASN A 139 -11.80 1.67 21.46
CA ASN A 139 -12.23 1.15 20.17
C ASN A 139 -12.34 2.25 19.12
N GLU A 140 -12.55 3.50 19.52
CA GLU A 140 -12.62 4.64 18.58
C GLU A 140 -11.35 4.77 17.76
N LYS A 141 -10.18 4.64 18.39
CA LYS A 141 -8.89 4.68 17.69
C LYS A 141 -8.81 3.61 16.61
N LEU A 142 -9.26 2.40 16.90
CA LEU A 142 -9.25 1.28 15.95
C LEU A 142 -10.24 1.52 14.81
N VAL A 143 -11.43 2.06 15.11
CA VAL A 143 -12.43 2.44 14.09
C VAL A 143 -11.85 3.49 13.13
N VAL A 144 -11.23 4.54 13.66
CA VAL A 144 -10.59 5.59 12.86
C VAL A 144 -9.49 5.00 11.97
N GLN A 145 -8.62 4.13 12.50
CA GLN A 145 -7.58 3.50 11.69
C GLN A 145 -8.17 2.63 10.57
N LEU A 146 -9.22 1.85 10.85
CA LEU A 146 -9.92 1.09 9.82
C LEU A 146 -10.58 1.99 8.77
N ALA A 147 -11.11 3.16 9.16
CA ALA A 147 -11.66 4.14 8.24
C ALA A 147 -10.59 4.73 7.33
N LEU A 148 -9.41 5.06 7.86
CA LEU A 148 -8.26 5.50 7.06
C LEU A 148 -7.82 4.43 6.05
N ALA A 149 -7.81 3.16 6.47
CA ALA A 149 -7.55 2.05 5.56
C ALA A 149 -8.61 1.98 4.43
N ALA A 150 -9.89 2.13 4.78
CA ALA A 150 -10.98 2.12 3.81
C ALA A 150 -10.88 3.30 2.83
N VAL A 151 -10.50 4.49 3.29
CA VAL A 151 -10.25 5.66 2.43
C VAL A 151 -9.12 5.36 1.44
N ALA A 152 -8.00 4.83 1.91
CA ALA A 152 -6.86 4.52 1.05
C ALA A 152 -7.20 3.46 -0.02
N VAL A 153 -7.93 2.42 0.37
CA VAL A 153 -8.39 1.38 -0.57
C VAL A 153 -9.42 1.93 -1.56
N HIS A 154 -10.36 2.76 -1.11
CA HIS A 154 -11.34 3.39 -1.98
C HIS A 154 -10.69 4.35 -2.98
N ALA A 155 -9.71 5.14 -2.53
CA ALA A 155 -8.94 6.04 -3.38
C ALA A 155 -8.10 5.32 -4.44
N ALA A 156 -7.70 4.07 -4.17
CA ALA A 156 -6.99 3.22 -5.12
C ALA A 156 -7.92 2.53 -6.15
N GLU A 157 -9.24 2.79 -6.10
CA GLU A 157 -10.27 2.17 -6.95
C GLU A 157 -10.18 0.63 -6.98
N LEU A 158 -9.71 0.04 -5.88
CA LEU A 158 -9.55 -1.40 -5.77
C LEU A 158 -10.91 -2.05 -5.53
N ASP A 159 -11.28 -3.03 -6.37
CA ASP A 159 -12.48 -3.83 -6.12
C ASP A 159 -12.30 -4.73 -4.89
N VAL A 160 -12.90 -4.31 -3.78
CA VAL A 160 -12.75 -4.97 -2.50
C VAL A 160 -13.70 -6.15 -2.41
N THR A 161 -13.18 -7.32 -2.80
CA THR A 161 -13.86 -8.59 -2.57
C THR A 161 -13.50 -9.16 -1.20
N PRO A 162 -14.39 -9.94 -0.55
CA PRO A 162 -14.08 -10.57 0.74
C PRO A 162 -12.85 -11.49 0.70
N SER A 163 -12.55 -12.07 -0.47
CA SER A 163 -11.34 -12.88 -0.66
C SER A 163 -10.08 -12.02 -0.57
N VAL A 164 -10.09 -10.81 -1.11
CA VAL A 164 -8.97 -9.85 -1.05
C VAL A 164 -8.69 -9.41 0.39
N LEU A 165 -9.72 -9.12 1.18
CA LEU A 165 -9.56 -8.71 2.58
C LEU A 165 -9.01 -9.81 3.48
N ARG A 166 -9.29 -11.07 3.15
CA ARG A 166 -8.80 -12.25 3.88
C ARG A 166 -7.38 -12.67 3.50
N ARG A 167 -6.78 -12.01 2.50
CA ARG A 167 -5.39 -12.28 2.11
C ARG A 167 -4.45 -11.89 3.23
N LYS A 168 -3.41 -12.70 3.41
CA LYS A 168 -2.36 -12.41 4.37
C LYS A 168 -1.36 -11.44 3.74
N LEU A 169 -1.17 -10.29 4.39
CA LEU A 169 -0.12 -9.32 4.14
C LEU A 169 1.26 -9.92 4.42
N PRO A 170 2.34 -9.31 3.92
CA PRO A 170 3.69 -9.60 4.40
C PRO A 170 3.70 -9.45 5.93
N GLY A 171 3.95 -10.55 6.65
CA GLY A 171 3.75 -10.63 8.11
C GLY A 171 2.64 -11.59 8.57
N GLY A 172 1.92 -12.24 7.65
CA GLY A 172 1.01 -13.36 7.96
C GLY A 172 -0.34 -12.96 8.55
N LYS A 173 -0.67 -11.67 8.55
CA LYS A 173 -1.91 -11.09 9.08
C LYS A 173 -2.74 -10.46 7.96
N THR A 174 -4.06 -10.46 8.09
CA THR A 174 -4.94 -9.73 7.17
C THR A 174 -4.83 -8.23 7.43
N LEU A 175 -5.38 -7.42 6.52
CA LEU A 175 -5.43 -5.96 6.70
C LEU A 175 -6.06 -5.60 8.06
N MET A 176 -7.22 -6.17 8.39
CA MET A 176 -7.93 -5.85 9.63
C MET A 176 -7.19 -6.34 10.89
N GLU A 177 -6.55 -7.52 10.81
CA GLU A 177 -5.70 -8.04 11.89
C GLU A 177 -4.48 -7.15 12.12
N SER A 178 -3.83 -6.69 11.06
CA SER A 178 -2.69 -5.76 11.13
C SER A 178 -3.07 -4.46 11.82
N VAL A 179 -4.23 -3.88 11.49
CA VAL A 179 -4.70 -2.64 12.12
C VAL A 179 -5.05 -2.86 13.59
N ARG A 180 -5.72 -3.97 13.93
CA ARG A 180 -5.99 -4.34 15.32
C ARG A 180 -4.71 -4.45 16.15
N ASP A 181 -3.65 -4.97 15.55
CA ASP A 181 -2.36 -5.17 16.20
C ASP A 181 -1.51 -3.88 16.25
N GLY A 182 -2.08 -2.75 15.87
CA GLY A 182 -1.50 -1.40 16.02
C GLY A 182 -0.78 -0.86 14.80
N ILE A 183 -0.80 -1.57 13.66
CA ILE A 183 -0.28 -1.02 12.41
C ILE A 183 -1.21 0.11 11.94
N PRO A 184 -0.67 1.28 11.54
CA PRO A 184 -1.50 2.35 10.97
C PRO A 184 -2.35 1.85 9.80
N GLY A 185 -3.62 2.27 9.77
CA GLY A 185 -4.59 1.79 8.78
C GLY A 185 -4.18 2.07 7.33
N SER A 186 -3.62 3.26 7.10
CA SER A 186 -3.05 3.65 5.81
C SER A 186 -1.97 2.67 5.34
N ASP A 187 -1.06 2.29 6.23
CA ASP A 187 0.12 1.48 5.90
C ASP A 187 -0.28 0.04 5.58
N ALA A 188 -1.24 -0.51 6.35
CA ALA A 188 -1.82 -1.82 6.08
C ALA A 188 -2.57 -1.82 4.73
N ALA A 189 -3.30 -0.75 4.40
CA ALA A 189 -3.96 -0.60 3.11
C ALA A 189 -2.96 -0.50 1.96
N PHE A 190 -1.91 0.31 2.09
CA PHE A 190 -0.88 0.44 1.05
C PHE A 190 -0.13 -0.88 0.82
N SER A 191 0.15 -1.62 1.89
CA SER A 191 0.74 -2.97 1.78
C SER A 191 -0.16 -3.93 1.00
N LEU A 192 -1.49 -3.85 1.22
CA LEU A 192 -2.46 -4.66 0.48
C LEU A 192 -2.49 -4.28 -1.02
N ILE A 193 -2.57 -2.98 -1.30
CA ILE A 193 -2.63 -2.44 -2.66
C ILE A 193 -1.37 -2.84 -3.44
N GLU A 194 -0.18 -2.67 -2.85
CA GLU A 194 1.09 -3.05 -3.47
C GLU A 194 1.13 -4.54 -3.80
N MET A 195 0.77 -5.41 -2.85
CA MET A 195 0.73 -6.85 -3.08
C MET A 195 -0.17 -7.21 -4.27
N ILE A 196 -1.36 -6.63 -4.34
CA ILE A 196 -2.32 -6.92 -5.42
C ILE A 196 -1.79 -6.43 -6.77
N GLN A 197 -1.19 -5.25 -6.81
CA GLN A 197 -0.59 -4.70 -8.02
C GLN A 197 0.59 -5.56 -8.52
N ASP A 198 1.43 -6.03 -7.60
CA ASP A 198 2.55 -6.90 -7.92
C ASP A 198 2.08 -8.25 -8.45
N GLU A 199 1.06 -8.84 -7.85
CA GLU A 199 0.45 -10.07 -8.36
C GLU A 199 -0.16 -9.90 -9.75
N ALA A 200 -0.85 -8.78 -10.00
CA ALA A 200 -1.39 -8.48 -11.32
C ALA A 200 -0.26 -8.40 -12.36
N ARG A 201 0.86 -7.73 -12.02
CA ARG A 201 2.05 -7.63 -12.87
C ARG A 201 2.70 -9.00 -13.11
N GLN A 202 2.81 -9.82 -12.08
CA GLN A 202 3.34 -11.18 -12.17
C GLN A 202 2.47 -12.05 -13.08
N ARG A 203 1.14 -12.04 -12.90
CA ARG A 203 0.20 -12.76 -13.77
C ARG A 203 0.31 -12.31 -15.22
N GLN A 204 0.36 -11.01 -15.47
CA GLN A 204 0.52 -10.49 -16.84
C GLN A 204 1.84 -10.97 -17.48
N THR A 205 2.93 -11.00 -16.71
CA THR A 205 4.22 -11.50 -17.18
C THR A 205 4.14 -12.98 -17.56
N VAL A 206 3.49 -13.80 -16.73
CA VAL A 206 3.27 -15.23 -17.02
C VAL A 206 2.39 -15.39 -18.26
N THR A 207 1.27 -14.68 -18.36
CA THR A 207 0.38 -14.70 -19.52
C THR A 207 1.12 -14.32 -20.80
N ASN A 208 1.93 -13.26 -20.79
CA ASN A 208 2.73 -12.84 -21.95
C ASN A 208 3.75 -13.92 -22.37
N ARG A 209 4.41 -14.57 -21.39
CA ARG A 209 5.36 -15.67 -21.66
C ARG A 209 4.66 -16.90 -22.24
N LEU A 210 3.45 -17.19 -21.80
CA LEU A 210 2.67 -18.32 -22.30
C LEU A 210 2.04 -18.04 -23.67
N ALA A 211 1.62 -16.80 -23.95
CA ALA A 211 1.05 -16.41 -25.24
C ALA A 211 2.02 -16.61 -26.41
N GLY A 212 3.33 -16.49 -26.17
CA GLY A 212 4.37 -16.77 -27.17
C GLY A 212 4.69 -18.25 -27.38
N ARG A 213 4.19 -19.14 -26.51
CA ARG A 213 4.30 -20.59 -26.73
C ARG A 213 3.12 -21.03 -27.57
N GLY A 214 3.34 -21.25 -28.87
CA GLY A 214 2.41 -22.08 -29.65
C GLY A 214 2.29 -23.42 -28.93
N MET A 215 1.12 -23.72 -28.35
CA MET A 215 0.88 -25.03 -27.76
C MET A 215 1.09 -26.05 -28.87
N PRO A 216 2.11 -26.95 -28.79
CA PRO A 216 2.14 -28.07 -29.70
C PRO A 216 0.82 -28.81 -29.52
N ALA A 217 0.14 -29.12 -30.62
CA ALA A 217 -1.09 -29.89 -30.57
C ALA A 217 -0.79 -31.16 -29.77
N VAL A 218 -1.40 -31.27 -28.59
CA VAL A 218 -1.23 -32.45 -27.75
C VAL A 218 -1.90 -33.59 -28.49
N ASP A 219 -1.10 -34.50 -29.04
CA ASP A 219 -1.62 -35.70 -29.67
C ASP A 219 -2.27 -36.56 -28.57
N VAL A 220 -3.60 -36.56 -28.56
CA VAL A 220 -4.41 -37.29 -27.58
C VAL A 220 -4.15 -38.79 -27.66
N THR A 221 -3.59 -39.28 -28.78
CA THR A 221 -3.20 -40.69 -28.95
C THR A 221 -1.86 -41.05 -28.31
N GLU A 222 -1.07 -40.07 -27.86
CA GLU A 222 0.15 -40.29 -27.05
C GLU A 222 -0.14 -40.31 -25.55
N ILE A 223 -1.28 -39.76 -25.11
CA ILE A 223 -1.70 -39.78 -23.71
C ILE A 223 -2.03 -41.22 -23.31
N GLY A 224 -1.14 -41.86 -22.52
CA GLY A 224 -1.29 -43.23 -22.04
C GLY A 224 -0.45 -44.27 -22.75
N LYS A 225 0.42 -43.89 -23.70
CA LYS A 225 1.42 -44.82 -24.25
C LYS A 225 2.52 -45.09 -23.22
N SER A 226 2.66 -46.35 -22.82
CA SER A 226 3.79 -46.80 -22.00
C SER A 226 5.05 -46.86 -22.89
N TYR A 227 6.04 -46.02 -22.59
CA TYR A 227 7.33 -46.04 -23.27
C TYR A 227 8.21 -47.17 -22.69
N TYR A 228 7.93 -48.41 -23.07
CA TYR A 228 8.86 -49.53 -22.85
C TYR A 228 9.90 -49.54 -23.96
N ASN A 229 10.99 -48.79 -23.79
CA ASN A 229 12.20 -48.94 -24.60
C ASN A 229 13.41 -49.04 -23.67
N GLU A 230 13.55 -50.20 -23.07
CA GLU A 230 14.82 -50.66 -22.53
C GLU A 230 15.40 -51.68 -23.52
N LYS A 231 16.38 -51.22 -24.30
CA LYS A 231 17.13 -52.09 -25.21
C LYS A 231 17.99 -53.03 -24.37
N SER A 232 17.77 -54.34 -24.54
CA SER A 232 18.66 -55.41 -24.10
C SER A 232 19.71 -55.70 -25.16
#